data_AF-A0A6I5RK70-F1
#
_entry.id   AF-A0A6I5RK70-F1
#
_cell.length_a   1.000
_cell.length_b   1.000
_cell.length_c   1.000
_cell.angle_alpha   90.00
_cell.angle_beta   90.00
_cell.angle_gamma   90.00
#
_symmetry.space_group_name_H-M   'P 1'
#
loop_
_entity.id
_entity.type
_entity.pdbx_description
1 polymer ?
#
loop_
_entity_poly.entity_id
_entity_poly.type
_entity_poly.pdbx_seq_one_letter_code
_entity_poly.pdbx_strand_id
1 'polypeptide(L)'
;GDRQQLQQVDPRLRWRGPPGTHDIATGIQVLQQVRSGSADPVLMPRFDKSLHGGMGDRIAPEPLSNIDILLFEGWFVGMQPLDAAQFDTAPWPISSEDDRAFALDCNYRLQDYLPLWDLLDALVVLHPGDYRLSKQWRQEAEQKMKQQGRSGMSDAEIVVFVEYFWKALHPDLFLTPLLKTADLVIEVQPDHMPGQVKKPGAAIAD
;
A
#
# COMPACT_ATOMS: atom_id res chain seq x y z
N GLY A 1 20.63 -6.85 -6.80
CA GLY A 1 19.21 -7.23 -6.91
C GLY A 1 18.38 -6.03 -7.31
N ASP A 2 17.16 -6.25 -7.80
CA ASP A 2 16.25 -5.23 -8.36
C ASP A 2 16.15 -3.96 -7.51
N ARG A 3 16.25 -4.08 -6.18
CA ARG A 3 16.18 -2.94 -5.25
C ARG A 3 17.38 -1.98 -5.32
N GLN A 4 18.60 -2.49 -5.52
CA GLN A 4 19.77 -1.62 -5.70
C GLN A 4 19.65 -0.84 -7.02
N GLN A 5 19.00 -1.42 -8.02
CA GLN A 5 18.71 -0.74 -9.29
C GLN A 5 17.63 0.33 -9.13
N LEU A 6 16.57 0.08 -8.34
CA LEU A 6 15.54 1.10 -8.07
C LEU A 6 16.09 2.38 -7.42
N GLN A 7 17.03 2.26 -6.46
CA GLN A 7 17.67 3.42 -5.84
C GLN A 7 18.64 4.16 -6.78
N GLN A 8 19.17 3.47 -7.81
CA GLN A 8 19.94 4.11 -8.88
C GLN A 8 19.05 4.88 -9.86
N VAL A 9 17.80 4.45 -10.04
CA VAL A 9 16.81 5.13 -10.90
C VAL A 9 16.24 6.36 -10.19
N ASP A 10 15.88 6.26 -8.91
CA ASP A 10 15.43 7.39 -8.11
C ASP A 10 15.92 7.28 -6.66
N PRO A 11 16.89 8.12 -6.24
CA PRO A 11 17.45 8.06 -4.89
C PRO A 11 16.44 8.43 -3.80
N ARG A 12 15.29 9.06 -4.14
CA ARG A 12 14.23 9.38 -3.18
C ARG A 12 13.49 8.13 -2.71
N LEU A 13 13.52 7.03 -3.46
CA LEU A 13 12.91 5.73 -3.10
C LEU A 13 13.74 4.99 -2.02
N ARG A 14 13.86 5.61 -0.85
CA ARG A 14 14.66 5.12 0.30
C ARG A 14 14.14 3.77 0.80
N TRP A 15 12.82 3.64 0.93
CA TRP A 15 12.16 2.42 1.39
C TRP A 15 11.28 1.80 0.31
N ARG A 16 11.19 0.47 0.32
CA ARG A 16 10.14 -0.27 -0.40
C ARG A 16 8.77 0.15 0.14
N GLY A 17 7.81 0.32 -0.75
CA GLY A 17 6.40 0.51 -0.44
C GLY A 17 5.67 1.61 -1.22
N PRO A 18 6.30 2.73 -1.64
CA PRO A 18 5.65 3.68 -2.56
C PRO A 18 5.39 3.10 -3.96
N PRO A 19 4.53 3.75 -4.77
CA PRO A 19 4.39 3.42 -6.18
C PRO A 19 5.73 3.41 -6.92
N GLY A 20 5.94 2.39 -7.75
CA GLY A 20 7.18 2.15 -8.49
C GLY A 20 8.17 1.23 -7.80
N THR A 21 7.90 0.77 -6.57
CA THR A 21 8.78 -0.19 -5.87
C THR A 21 8.29 -1.64 -5.94
N HIS A 22 7.32 -1.95 -6.80
CA HIS A 22 6.70 -3.27 -6.91
C HIS A 22 6.86 -3.81 -8.33
N ASP A 23 6.96 -5.13 -8.45
CA ASP A 23 6.89 -5.82 -9.74
C ASP A 23 5.43 -6.04 -10.14
N ILE A 24 4.89 -5.03 -10.82
CA ILE A 24 3.49 -4.98 -11.24
C ILE A 24 3.20 -6.09 -12.26
N ALA A 25 4.15 -6.37 -13.17
CA ALA A 25 3.99 -7.40 -14.20
C ALA A 25 3.79 -8.79 -13.58
N THR A 26 4.60 -9.15 -12.58
CA THR A 26 4.42 -10.39 -11.83
C THR A 26 3.06 -10.41 -11.11
N GLY A 27 2.65 -9.30 -10.49
CA GLY A 27 1.34 -9.20 -9.85
C GLY A 27 0.17 -9.45 -10.81
N ILE A 28 0.20 -8.81 -11.99
CA ILE A 28 -0.81 -8.98 -13.04
C ILE A 28 -0.85 -10.44 -13.50
N GLN A 29 0.31 -11.03 -13.76
CA GLN A 29 0.40 -12.43 -14.19
C GLN A 29 -0.21 -13.39 -13.15
N VAL A 30 0.11 -13.21 -11.87
CA VAL A 30 -0.44 -14.03 -10.78
C VAL A 30 -1.95 -13.89 -10.69
N LEU A 31 -2.47 -12.66 -10.69
CA LEU A 31 -3.91 -12.41 -10.62
C LEU A 31 -4.63 -13.03 -11.84
N GLN A 32 -4.10 -12.86 -13.05
CA GLN A 32 -4.66 -13.47 -14.26
C GLN A 32 -4.64 -15.00 -14.21
N GLN A 33 -3.56 -15.60 -13.70
CA GLN A 33 -3.45 -17.06 -13.58
C GLN A 33 -4.44 -17.62 -12.55
N VAL A 34 -4.68 -16.91 -11.44
CA VAL A 34 -5.71 -17.28 -10.46
C VAL A 34 -7.10 -17.19 -11.10
N ARG A 35 -7.40 -16.07 -11.80
CA ARG A 35 -8.69 -15.85 -12.46
C ARG A 35 -8.99 -16.86 -13.57
N SER A 36 -7.97 -17.39 -14.24
CA SER A 36 -8.18 -18.36 -15.34
C SER A 36 -8.60 -19.74 -14.84
N GLY A 37 -8.52 -20.01 -13.53
CA GLY A 37 -8.83 -21.33 -12.98
C GLY A 37 -7.88 -22.42 -13.47
N SER A 38 -6.62 -22.05 -13.78
CA SER A 38 -5.59 -22.96 -14.28
C SER A 38 -5.48 -24.23 -13.42
N ALA A 39 -5.39 -25.39 -14.09
CA ALA A 39 -5.10 -26.66 -13.43
C ALA A 39 -3.66 -26.72 -12.88
N ASP A 40 -2.74 -25.99 -13.52
CA ASP A 40 -1.35 -25.89 -13.06
C ASP A 40 -1.25 -24.99 -11.81
N PRO A 41 -0.37 -25.34 -10.85
CA PRO A 41 -0.12 -24.49 -9.68
C PRO A 41 0.29 -23.07 -10.06
N VAL A 42 -0.29 -22.09 -9.36
CA VAL A 42 0.14 -20.69 -9.39
C VAL A 42 1.37 -20.54 -8.50
N LEU A 43 2.44 -19.97 -9.04
CA LEU A 43 3.65 -19.68 -8.27
C LEU A 43 3.48 -18.35 -7.52
N MET A 44 3.06 -18.42 -6.26
CA MET A 44 2.82 -17.25 -5.42
C MET A 44 4.15 -16.59 -5.02
N PRO A 45 4.38 -15.32 -5.39
CA PRO A 45 5.62 -14.62 -5.05
C PRO A 45 5.79 -14.48 -3.55
N ARG A 46 7.02 -14.66 -3.07
CA ARG A 46 7.38 -14.55 -1.65
C ARG A 46 8.49 -13.51 -1.49
N PHE A 47 8.39 -12.69 -0.45
CA PHE A 47 9.37 -11.66 -0.14
C PHE A 47 9.78 -11.74 1.34
N ASP A 48 11.07 -11.90 1.60
CA ASP A 48 11.60 -11.88 2.96
C ASP A 48 12.18 -10.50 3.26
N LYS A 49 11.56 -9.80 4.21
CA LYS A 49 11.95 -8.43 4.61
C LYS A 49 13.27 -8.38 5.40
N SER A 50 13.75 -9.51 5.94
CA SER A 50 14.92 -9.58 6.82
C SER A 50 16.26 -9.63 6.07
N LEU A 51 16.24 -10.09 4.82
CA LEU A 51 17.44 -10.20 3.98
C LEU A 51 18.13 -8.85 3.76
N HIS A 52 19.43 -8.89 3.45
CA HIS A 52 20.24 -7.70 3.13
C HIS A 52 20.11 -6.57 4.16
N GLY A 53 20.18 -6.90 5.45
CA GLY A 53 20.10 -5.91 6.53
C GLY A 53 18.74 -5.22 6.66
N GLY A 54 17.64 -5.92 6.38
CA GLY A 54 16.27 -5.38 6.47
C GLY A 54 15.75 -4.74 5.17
N MET A 55 16.58 -4.71 4.13
CA MET A 55 16.16 -4.27 2.79
C MET A 55 15.23 -5.30 2.14
N GLY A 56 15.44 -6.58 2.44
CA GLY A 56 14.65 -7.68 1.95
C GLY A 56 14.89 -8.02 0.49
N ASP A 57 14.47 -9.21 0.11
CA ASP A 57 14.57 -9.72 -1.27
C ASP A 57 13.46 -10.73 -1.57
N ARG A 58 13.29 -11.05 -2.85
CA ARG A 58 12.46 -12.17 -3.25
C ARG A 58 13.10 -13.48 -2.80
N ILE A 59 12.27 -14.42 -2.38
CA ILE A 59 12.67 -15.80 -2.11
C ILE A 59 11.91 -16.73 -3.06
N ALA A 60 12.18 -18.03 -2.99
CA ALA A 60 11.49 -19.01 -3.82
C ALA A 60 9.95 -18.84 -3.72
N PRO A 61 9.23 -18.82 -4.85
CA PRO A 61 7.79 -18.72 -4.83
C PRO A 61 7.17 -20.01 -4.28
N GLU A 62 5.94 -19.90 -3.79
CA GLU A 62 5.18 -20.99 -3.21
C GLU A 62 4.13 -21.49 -4.23
N PRO A 63 4.17 -22.77 -4.65
CA PRO A 63 3.16 -23.30 -5.57
C PRO A 63 1.84 -23.52 -4.84
N LEU A 64 0.76 -22.91 -5.34
CA LEU A 64 -0.60 -23.04 -4.82
C LEU A 64 -1.57 -23.51 -5.90
N SER A 65 -2.52 -24.37 -5.55
CA SER A 65 -3.55 -24.91 -6.44
C SER A 65 -4.91 -24.78 -5.79
N ASN A 66 -5.98 -24.87 -6.59
CA ASN A 66 -7.38 -24.83 -6.11
C ASN A 66 -7.69 -23.56 -5.30
N ILE A 67 -7.40 -22.38 -5.86
CA ILE A 67 -7.65 -21.10 -5.20
C ILE A 67 -9.09 -20.68 -5.50
N ASP A 68 -9.97 -20.79 -4.51
CA ASP A 68 -11.36 -20.30 -4.61
C ASP A 68 -11.46 -18.79 -4.36
N ILE A 69 -10.67 -18.29 -3.41
CA ILE A 69 -10.64 -16.88 -2.99
C ILE A 69 -9.18 -16.46 -2.81
N LEU A 70 -8.80 -15.36 -3.45
CA LEU A 70 -7.52 -14.70 -3.23
C LEU A 70 -7.75 -13.36 -2.53
N LEU A 71 -7.14 -13.18 -1.35
CA LEU A 71 -7.09 -11.88 -0.69
C LEU A 71 -5.84 -11.13 -1.18
N PHE A 72 -6.06 -10.10 -2.00
CA PHE A 72 -5.01 -9.19 -2.44
C PHE A 72 -5.02 -7.93 -1.59
N GLU A 73 -3.99 -7.73 -0.77
CA GLU A 73 -3.92 -6.66 0.23
C GLU A 73 -2.73 -5.73 0.02
N GLY A 74 -2.88 -4.48 0.45
CA GLY A 74 -1.82 -3.49 0.47
C GLY A 74 -2.34 -2.11 0.85
N TRP A 75 -1.44 -1.25 1.36
CA TRP A 75 -1.80 0.03 1.98
C TRP A 75 -2.38 1.09 1.02
N PHE A 76 -2.19 0.94 -0.29
CA PHE A 76 -2.75 1.82 -1.32
C PHE A 76 -3.59 1.07 -2.36
N VAL A 77 -4.06 -0.14 -2.05
CA VAL A 77 -4.84 -0.94 -2.99
C VAL A 77 -6.09 -0.19 -3.45
N GLY A 78 -6.26 -0.06 -4.76
CA GLY A 78 -7.37 0.63 -5.41
C GLY A 78 -7.23 2.16 -5.52
N MET A 79 -6.21 2.79 -4.91
CA MET A 79 -5.99 4.22 -5.06
C MET A 79 -5.77 4.60 -6.52
N GLN A 80 -6.42 5.68 -6.95
CA GLN A 80 -6.37 6.19 -8.32
C GLN A 80 -5.42 7.39 -8.44
N PRO A 81 -4.72 7.56 -9.57
CA PRO A 81 -3.98 8.79 -9.86
C PRO A 81 -4.89 10.02 -9.82
N LEU A 82 -4.36 11.11 -9.29
CA LEU A 82 -5.04 12.39 -9.13
C LEU A 82 -4.53 13.42 -10.15
N ASP A 83 -5.31 14.47 -10.38
CA ASP A 83 -4.86 15.63 -11.14
C ASP A 83 -3.67 16.30 -10.41
N ALA A 84 -2.63 16.65 -11.15
CA ALA A 84 -1.43 17.31 -10.62
C ALA A 84 -1.74 18.62 -9.89
N ALA A 85 -2.82 19.32 -10.24
CA ALA A 85 -3.27 20.54 -9.58
C ALA A 85 -3.68 20.29 -8.10
N GLN A 86 -4.10 19.07 -7.74
CA GLN A 86 -4.44 18.76 -6.34
C GLN A 86 -3.25 18.83 -5.40
N PHE A 87 -2.02 18.76 -5.95
CA PHE A 87 -0.80 18.85 -5.16
C PHE A 87 -0.34 20.30 -4.91
N ASP A 88 -0.97 21.32 -5.51
CA ASP A 88 -0.66 22.73 -5.26
C ASP A 88 -1.02 23.14 -3.82
N THR A 89 -2.04 22.51 -3.25
CA THR A 89 -2.50 22.73 -1.88
C THR A 89 -2.40 21.43 -1.06
N ALA A 90 -1.37 20.63 -1.32
CA ALA A 90 -1.17 19.38 -0.61
C ALA A 90 -1.03 19.62 0.90
N PRO A 91 -1.65 18.78 1.74
CA PRO A 91 -1.50 18.88 3.19
C PRO A 91 -0.08 18.49 3.65
N TRP A 92 0.30 18.96 4.84
CA TRP A 92 1.51 18.51 5.52
C TRP A 92 1.48 16.98 5.67
N PRO A 93 2.59 16.24 5.43
CA PRO A 93 3.98 16.72 5.38
C PRO A 93 4.50 17.16 4.01
N ILE A 94 3.66 17.24 2.97
CA ILE A 94 4.08 17.77 1.66
C ILE A 94 4.15 19.29 1.77
N SER A 95 5.35 19.82 2.04
CA SER A 95 5.52 21.24 2.43
C SER A 95 6.63 21.98 1.69
N SER A 96 7.47 21.25 0.96
CA SER A 96 8.53 21.80 0.11
C SER A 96 8.31 21.43 -1.36
N GLU A 97 9.00 22.13 -2.27
CA GLU A 97 8.98 21.80 -3.70
C GLU A 97 9.47 20.37 -3.96
N ASP A 98 10.50 19.92 -3.23
CA ASP A 98 11.01 18.55 -3.31
C ASP A 98 9.99 17.51 -2.84
N ASP A 99 9.28 17.79 -1.75
CA ASP A 99 8.21 16.90 -1.28
C ASP A 99 7.08 16.81 -2.31
N ARG A 100 6.70 17.95 -2.90
CA ARG A 100 5.65 18.01 -3.91
C ARG A 100 6.06 17.27 -5.18
N ALA A 101 7.30 17.44 -5.63
CA ALA A 101 7.85 16.72 -6.77
C ALA A 101 7.85 15.20 -6.51
N PHE A 102 8.25 14.76 -5.31
CA PHE A 102 8.20 13.35 -4.93
C PHE A 102 6.76 12.81 -4.94
N ALA A 103 5.81 13.54 -4.36
CA ALA A 103 4.39 13.15 -4.34
C ALA A 103 3.81 13.04 -5.76
N LEU A 104 4.11 14.00 -6.64
CA LEU A 104 3.71 13.99 -8.05
C LEU A 104 4.30 12.79 -8.79
N ASP A 105 5.58 12.48 -8.58
CA ASP A 105 6.21 11.33 -9.22
C ASP A 105 5.63 9.99 -8.72
N CYS A 106 5.27 9.89 -7.43
CA CYS A 106 4.52 8.76 -6.91
C CYS A 106 3.13 8.66 -7.55
N ASN A 107 2.44 9.78 -7.73
CA ASN A 107 1.15 9.85 -8.41
C ASN A 107 1.24 9.41 -9.89
N TYR A 108 2.29 9.80 -10.61
CA TYR A 108 2.50 9.33 -11.98
C TYR A 108 2.77 7.83 -12.05
N ARG A 109 3.63 7.31 -11.16
CA ARG A 109 3.90 5.86 -11.06
C ARG A 109 2.67 5.05 -10.64
N LEU A 110 1.70 5.67 -9.97
CA LEU A 110 0.44 5.01 -9.61
C LEU A 110 -0.36 4.61 -10.85
N GLN A 111 -0.16 5.26 -12.01
CA GLN A 111 -0.81 4.88 -13.27
C GLN A 111 -0.48 3.44 -13.69
N ASP A 112 0.75 2.99 -13.41
CA ASP A 112 1.18 1.63 -13.76
C ASP A 112 0.41 0.54 -12.98
N TYR A 113 -0.26 0.91 -11.87
CA TYR A 113 -1.05 0.00 -11.04
C TYR A 113 -2.50 -0.14 -11.50
N LEU A 114 -2.99 0.72 -12.41
CA LEU A 114 -4.38 0.65 -12.88
C LEU A 114 -4.76 -0.74 -13.42
N PRO A 115 -3.92 -1.42 -14.23
CA PRO A 115 -4.25 -2.77 -14.71
C PRO A 115 -4.32 -3.83 -13.59
N LEU A 116 -3.67 -3.61 -12.44
CA LEU A 116 -3.86 -4.48 -11.26
C LEU A 116 -5.23 -4.25 -10.62
N TRP A 117 -5.65 -2.98 -10.51
CA TRP A 117 -6.94 -2.62 -9.93
C TRP A 117 -8.11 -3.15 -10.76
N ASP A 118 -7.97 -3.16 -12.09
CA ASP A 118 -8.98 -3.70 -13.02
C ASP A 118 -9.23 -5.22 -12.86
N LEU A 119 -8.33 -5.93 -12.15
CA LEU A 119 -8.46 -7.37 -11.89
C LEU A 119 -9.16 -7.69 -10.55
N LEU A 120 -9.51 -6.67 -9.76
CA LEU A 120 -10.21 -6.84 -8.48
C LEU A 120 -11.71 -7.04 -8.71
N ASP A 121 -12.28 -8.08 -8.09
CA ASP A 121 -13.73 -8.31 -8.12
C ASP A 121 -14.48 -7.48 -7.07
N ALA A 122 -13.81 -7.14 -5.96
CA ALA A 122 -14.33 -6.29 -4.90
C ALA A 122 -13.19 -5.63 -4.11
N LEU A 123 -13.44 -4.45 -3.57
CA LEU A 123 -12.53 -3.69 -2.72
C LEU A 123 -13.13 -3.44 -1.33
N VAL A 124 -12.41 -3.91 -0.31
CA VAL A 124 -12.66 -3.57 1.10
C VAL A 124 -11.61 -2.57 1.58
N VAL A 125 -12.05 -1.43 2.09
CA VAL A 125 -11.18 -0.41 2.67
C VAL A 125 -11.31 -0.40 4.19
N LEU A 126 -10.19 -0.62 4.87
CA LEU A 126 -10.06 -0.38 6.30
C LEU A 126 -9.68 1.10 6.52
N HIS A 127 -10.64 1.89 6.96
CA HIS A 127 -10.51 3.34 7.07
C HIS A 127 -10.22 3.75 8.52
N PRO A 128 -9.01 4.21 8.86
CA PRO A 128 -8.80 4.88 10.13
C PRO A 128 -9.56 6.21 10.12
N GLY A 129 -10.44 6.45 11.09
CA GLY A 129 -11.18 7.73 11.18
C GLY A 129 -10.26 8.96 11.26
N ASP A 130 -9.00 8.76 11.65
CA ASP A 130 -7.91 9.71 11.52
C ASP A 130 -6.65 8.99 11.02
N TYR A 131 -6.14 9.34 9.83
CA TYR A 131 -4.96 8.70 9.26
C TYR A 131 -3.71 8.82 10.14
N ARG A 132 -3.65 9.83 11.03
CA ARG A 132 -2.54 10.06 11.96
C ARG A 132 -2.38 8.94 12.98
N LEU A 133 -3.43 8.13 13.19
CA LEU A 133 -3.37 6.90 13.98
C LEU A 133 -2.31 5.93 13.42
N SER A 134 -1.98 5.99 12.12
CA SER A 134 -0.92 5.14 11.54
C SER A 134 0.44 5.35 12.21
N LYS A 135 0.71 6.56 12.73
CA LYS A 135 1.94 6.86 13.49
C LYS A 135 1.93 6.16 14.84
N GLN A 136 0.83 6.30 15.59
CA GLN A 136 0.65 5.62 16.88
C GLN A 136 0.73 4.10 16.72
N TRP A 137 -0.01 3.54 15.76
CA TRP A 137 -0.01 2.10 15.50
C TRP A 137 1.36 1.58 15.06
N ARG A 138 2.12 2.38 14.31
CA ARG A 138 3.50 2.01 13.98
C ARG A 138 4.39 1.99 15.23
N GLN A 139 4.24 2.95 16.13
CA GLN A 139 4.95 2.96 17.42
C GLN A 139 4.61 1.73 18.26
N GLU A 140 3.32 1.39 18.39
CA GLU A 140 2.87 0.18 19.10
C GLU A 140 3.46 -1.10 18.49
N ALA A 141 3.48 -1.20 17.15
CA ALA A 141 4.05 -2.34 16.45
C ALA A 141 5.56 -2.48 16.70
N GLU A 142 6.32 -1.38 16.62
CA GLU A 142 7.77 -1.36 16.88
C GLU A 142 8.08 -1.70 18.35
N GLN A 143 7.30 -1.20 19.30
CA GLN A 143 7.43 -1.54 20.72
C GLN A 143 7.20 -3.04 20.96
N LYS A 144 6.15 -3.62 20.37
CA LYS A 144 5.88 -5.07 20.45
C LYS A 144 7.04 -5.90 19.87
N MET A 145 7.63 -5.49 18.75
CA MET A 145 8.81 -6.17 18.19
C MET A 145 10.03 -6.09 19.11
N LYS A 146 10.29 -4.93 19.71
CA LYS A 146 11.40 -4.75 20.68
C LYS A 146 11.22 -5.61 21.92
N GLN A 147 9.99 -5.73 22.43
CA GLN A 147 9.68 -6.62 23.56
C GLN A 147 9.93 -8.10 23.25
N GLN A 148 9.85 -8.49 21.98
CA GLN A 148 10.22 -9.83 21.49
C GLN A 148 11.73 -10.01 21.25
N GLY A 149 12.56 -9.03 21.66
CA GLY A 149 14.02 -9.09 21.52
C GLY A 149 14.54 -8.78 20.12
N ARG A 150 13.70 -8.23 19.23
CA ARG A 150 14.09 -7.82 17.87
C ARG A 150 14.57 -6.37 17.89
N SER A 151 15.47 -6.02 16.98
CA SER A 151 15.78 -4.62 16.71
C SER A 151 14.57 -3.92 16.07
N GLY A 152 14.47 -2.61 16.28
CA GLY A 152 13.36 -1.81 15.77
C GLY A 152 13.72 -0.34 15.68
N MET A 153 12.91 0.41 14.95
CA MET A 153 13.11 1.86 14.75
C MET A 153 12.97 2.63 16.07
N SER A 154 13.78 3.66 16.26
CA SER A 154 13.57 4.69 17.28
C SER A 154 12.32 5.52 16.97
N ASP A 155 11.81 6.24 17.97
CA ASP A 155 10.62 7.07 17.78
C ASP A 155 10.81 8.13 16.69
N ALA A 156 12.01 8.71 16.59
CA ALA A 156 12.38 9.65 15.54
C ALA A 156 12.39 9.00 14.15
N GLU A 157 12.94 7.78 14.03
CA GLU A 157 12.91 7.02 12.77
C GLU A 157 11.48 6.65 12.36
N ILE A 158 10.60 6.33 13.31
CA ILE A 158 9.19 6.05 13.04
C ILE A 158 8.50 7.27 12.46
N VAL A 159 8.76 8.46 13.01
CA VAL A 159 8.22 9.73 12.49
C VAL A 159 8.61 9.90 11.03
N VAL A 160 9.90 9.80 10.72
CA VAL A 160 10.41 9.95 9.35
C VAL A 160 9.86 8.88 8.42
N PHE A 161 9.74 7.64 8.90
CA PHE A 161 9.18 6.52 8.14
C PHE A 161 7.73 6.77 7.77
N VAL A 162 6.87 7.12 8.73
CA VAL A 162 5.43 7.31 8.49
C VAL A 162 5.19 8.53 7.61
N GLU A 163 5.86 9.65 7.88
CA GLU A 163 5.76 10.86 7.06
C GLU A 163 6.21 10.61 5.63
N TYR A 164 7.22 9.77 5.39
CA TYR A 164 7.64 9.40 4.03
C TYR A 164 6.51 8.74 3.23
N PHE A 165 5.71 7.87 3.85
CA PHE A 165 4.55 7.26 3.17
C PHE A 165 3.42 8.27 2.97
N TRP A 166 3.19 9.18 3.93
CA TRP A 166 2.24 10.28 3.75
C TRP A 166 2.66 11.23 2.63
N LYS A 167 3.96 11.45 2.41
CA LYS A 167 4.44 12.22 1.25
C LYS A 167 4.24 11.48 -0.07
N ALA A 168 4.44 10.17 -0.09
CA ALA A 168 4.29 9.37 -1.30
C ALA A 168 2.85 9.36 -1.82
N LEU A 169 1.88 9.07 -0.94
CA LEU A 169 0.45 9.12 -1.24
C LEU A 169 -0.29 9.64 0.00
N HIS A 170 -0.58 10.95 0.03
CA HIS A 170 -1.18 11.55 1.22
C HIS A 170 -2.61 11.05 1.47
N PRO A 171 -2.93 10.49 2.66
CA PRO A 171 -4.25 9.89 2.92
C PRO A 171 -5.43 10.82 2.63
N ASP A 172 -5.38 12.10 3.01
CA ASP A 172 -6.49 13.03 2.73
C ASP A 172 -6.78 13.21 1.23
N LEU A 173 -5.76 13.13 0.37
CA LEU A 173 -5.90 13.26 -1.08
C LEU A 173 -6.44 11.96 -1.70
N PHE A 174 -5.87 10.81 -1.32
CA PHE A 174 -6.12 9.55 -2.02
C PHE A 174 -7.20 8.67 -1.36
N LEU A 175 -7.36 8.72 -0.03
CA LEU A 175 -8.34 7.88 0.66
C LEU A 175 -9.76 8.43 0.46
N THR A 176 -9.95 9.75 0.50
CA THR A 176 -11.26 10.39 0.31
C THR A 176 -11.99 9.92 -0.97
N PRO A 177 -11.39 9.91 -2.18
CA PRO A 177 -12.04 9.37 -3.36
C PRO A 177 -12.23 7.85 -3.27
N LEU A 178 -11.25 7.10 -2.74
CA LEU A 178 -11.32 5.64 -2.61
C LEU A 178 -12.51 5.17 -1.74
N LEU A 179 -12.78 5.89 -0.65
CA LEU A 179 -13.90 5.61 0.26
C LEU A 179 -15.28 5.77 -0.41
N LYS A 180 -15.35 6.45 -1.56
CA LYS A 180 -16.61 6.63 -2.32
C LYS A 180 -16.82 5.51 -3.34
N THR A 181 -15.76 4.84 -3.76
CA THR A 181 -15.79 3.84 -4.84
C THR A 181 -15.62 2.41 -4.36
N ALA A 182 -15.17 2.20 -3.11
CA ALA A 182 -15.03 0.86 -2.53
C ALA A 182 -16.38 0.16 -2.33
N ASP A 183 -16.39 -1.17 -2.41
CA ASP A 183 -17.58 -2.00 -2.17
C ASP A 183 -17.96 -2.07 -0.69
N LEU A 184 -16.95 -2.03 0.19
CA LEU A 184 -17.12 -2.04 1.63
C LEU A 184 -16.08 -1.13 2.29
N VAL A 185 -16.54 -0.24 3.17
CA VAL A 185 -15.68 0.56 4.02
C VAL A 185 -15.94 0.16 5.46
N ILE A 186 -14.88 -0.23 6.17
CA ILE A 186 -14.93 -0.55 7.59
C ILE A 186 -14.08 0.49 8.31
N GLU A 187 -14.71 1.30 9.14
CA GLU A 187 -13.97 2.18 10.03
C GLU A 187 -13.13 1.37 11.03
N VAL A 188 -11.91 1.81 11.29
CA VAL A 188 -11.04 1.22 12.31
C VAL A 188 -10.85 2.25 13.42
N GLN A 189 -11.28 1.89 14.63
CA GLN A 189 -11.15 2.71 15.83
C GLN A 189 -9.69 2.71 16.34
N PRO A 190 -9.30 3.67 17.20
CA PRO A 190 -7.93 3.76 17.72
C PRO A 190 -7.40 2.48 18.40
N ASP A 191 -8.29 1.67 18.96
CA ASP A 191 -8.00 0.38 19.62
C ASP A 191 -7.99 -0.82 18.65
N HIS A 192 -7.99 -0.57 17.34
CA HIS A 192 -8.03 -1.54 16.25
C HIS A 192 -9.38 -2.27 16.10
N MET A 193 -10.41 -1.89 16.86
CA MET A 193 -11.73 -2.50 16.72
C MET A 193 -12.50 -1.94 15.52
N PRO A 194 -13.32 -2.76 14.83
CA PRO A 194 -14.17 -2.27 13.76
C PRO A 194 -15.24 -1.30 14.30
N GLY A 195 -15.37 -0.16 13.64
CA GLY A 195 -16.41 0.84 13.85
C GLY A 195 -17.53 0.72 12.83
N GLN A 196 -17.96 1.85 12.28
CA GLN A 196 -19.03 1.88 11.29
C GLN A 196 -18.66 1.11 10.00
N VAL A 197 -19.61 0.33 9.49
CA VAL A 197 -19.50 -0.35 8.19
C VAL A 197 -20.41 0.35 7.17
N LYS A 198 -19.87 0.67 6.00
CA LYS A 198 -20.59 1.35 4.90
C LYS A 198 -20.42 0.57 3.59
N LYS A 199 -21.44 0.62 2.73
CA LYS A 199 -21.40 0.12 1.35
C LYS A 199 -21.67 1.29 0.38
N PRO A 200 -20.63 2.05 0.01
CA PRO A 200 -20.77 3.26 -0.82
C PRO A 200 -21.50 3.03 -2.15
N GLY A 201 -21.36 1.84 -2.75
CA GLY A 201 -21.95 1.46 -4.04
C GLY A 201 -23.31 0.76 -4.00
N ALA A 202 -23.97 0.65 -2.84
CA ALA A 202 -25.33 0.09 -2.80
C ALA A 202 -26.33 1.13 -3.32
N ALA A 203 -26.64 1.08 -4.63
CA ALA A 203 -27.86 1.69 -5.12
C ALA A 203 -29.03 1.17 -4.27
N ILE A 204 -29.93 2.07 -3.88
CA ILE A 204 -31.23 1.69 -3.31
C ILE A 204 -31.89 0.82 -4.38
N ALA A 205 -32.08 -0.46 -4.08
CA ALA A 205 -32.90 -1.31 -4.89
C ALA A 205 -34.35 -0.85 -4.68
N ASP A 206 -34.89 -0.13 -5.67
CA ASP A 206 -36.34 0.04 -5.85
C ASP A 206 -36.94 -1.20 -6.52
#